data_AF-A0A965G732-F1
#
_entry.id   AF-A0A965G732-F1
#
_cell.length_a   1.000
_cell.length_b   1.000
_cell.length_c   1.000
_cell.angle_alpha   90.00
_cell.angle_beta   90.00
_cell.angle_gamma   90.00
#
_symmetry.space_group_name_H-M   'P 1'
#
loop_
_entity.id
_entity.type
_entity.pdbx_description
1 polymer ?
#
loop_
_entity_poly.entity_id
_entity_poly.type
_entity_poly.pdbx_seq_one_letter_code
_entity_poly.pdbx_strand_id
1 'polypeptide(L)' 'MIKAITKIGNSQGIIFDSALMELAHLKVGDEMSVTCHDGGSIILTPTKPLIGPDQAAKSAKRIIGKNEELFRRLS' A
#
# COMPACT_ATOMS: atom_id res chain seq x y z
N MET A 1 -10.84 -13.59 7.00
CA MET A 1 -9.65 -14.46 7.11
C MET A 1 -9.18 -14.43 8.56
N ILE A 2 -8.88 -15.58 9.17
CA ILE A 2 -8.34 -15.65 10.54
C ILE A 2 -6.86 -16.02 10.43
N LYS A 3 -6.00 -15.29 11.14
CA LYS A 3 -4.56 -15.53 11.19
C LYS A 3 -4.14 -15.63 12.65
N ALA A 4 -3.25 -16.56 12.95
CA ALA A 4 -2.67 -16.71 14.28
C ALA A 4 -1.40 -15.85 14.41
N ILE A 5 -1.17 -15.34 15.62
CA ILE A 5 0.12 -14.76 15.99
C ILE A 5 1.13 -15.91 16.13
N THR A 6 2.28 -15.78 15.47
CA THR A 6 3.36 -16.76 15.53
C THR A 6 4.64 -16.11 16.06
N LYS A 7 5.56 -16.94 16.55
CA LYS A 7 6.88 -16.49 16.98
C LYS A 7 7.76 -16.22 15.75
N ILE A 8 8.36 -15.04 15.68
CA ILE A 8 9.29 -14.61 14.63
C ILE A 8 10.58 -14.17 15.33
N GLY A 9 11.56 -15.07 15.42
CA GLY A 9 12.76 -14.83 16.22
C GLY A 9 12.41 -14.61 17.69
N ASN A 10 12.77 -13.43 18.23
CA ASN A 10 12.43 -13.00 19.59
C ASN A 10 11.11 -12.21 19.69
N SER A 11 10.42 -12.00 18.56
CA SER A 11 9.19 -11.22 18.47
C SER A 11 7.99 -12.12 18.19
N GLN A 12 6.80 -11.50 18.20
CA GLN A 12 5.54 -12.10 17.80
C GLN A 12 4.99 -11.34 16.60
N GLY A 13 4.42 -12.04 15.63
CA GLY A 13 3.90 -11.39 14.43
C GLY A 13 2.75 -12.15 13.78
N ILE A 14 2.06 -11.45 12.89
CA ILE A 14 1.04 -12.02 12.01
C ILE A 14 1.68 -12.16 10.64
N ILE A 15 1.68 -13.37 10.08
CA ILE A 15 2.27 -13.64 8.76
C ILE A 15 1.23 -13.32 7.69
N PHE A 16 1.51 -12.37 6.81
CA PHE A 16 0.68 -12.11 5.63
C PHE A 16 1.06 -13.07 4.50
N ASP A 17 0.09 -13.83 3.99
CA ASP A 17 0.28 -14.65 2.81
C ASP A 17 0.18 -13.80 1.54
N SER A 18 0.60 -14.36 0.41
CA SER A 18 0.62 -13.68 -0.89
C SER A 18 -0.77 -13.16 -1.30
N ALA A 19 -1.83 -13.93 -1.03
CA ALA A 19 -3.19 -13.53 -1.37
C ALA A 19 -3.67 -12.31 -0.56
N LEU A 20 -3.37 -12.26 0.73
CA LEU A 20 -3.67 -11.09 1.57
C LEU A 20 -2.84 -9.88 1.13
N MET A 21 -1.55 -10.07 0.84
CA MET A 21 -0.68 -8.99 0.36
C MET A 21 -1.19 -8.40 -0.96
N GLU A 22 -1.62 -9.24 -1.89
CA GLU A 22 -2.18 -8.81 -3.18
C GLU A 22 -3.51 -8.06 -3.00
N LEU A 23 -4.42 -8.60 -2.19
CA LEU A 23 -5.72 -7.98 -1.90
C LEU A 23 -5.57 -6.60 -1.24
N ALA A 24 -4.58 -6.44 -0.35
CA ALA A 24 -4.30 -5.20 0.35
C ALA A 24 -3.34 -4.27 -0.41
N HIS A 25 -2.89 -4.66 -1.62
CA HIS A 25 -1.92 -3.92 -2.44
C HIS A 25 -0.60 -3.60 -1.71
N LEU A 26 -0.08 -4.58 -0.98
CA LEU A 26 1.14 -4.46 -0.18
C LEU A 26 2.31 -5.20 -0.83
N LYS A 27 3.52 -4.74 -0.54
CA LYS A 27 4.77 -5.43 -0.87
C LYS A 27 5.72 -5.47 0.32
N VAL A 28 6.69 -6.38 0.25
CA VAL A 28 7.77 -6.44 1.25
C VAL A 28 8.53 -5.12 1.27
N GLY A 29 8.72 -4.57 2.47
CA GLY A 29 9.38 -3.29 2.69
C GLY A 29 8.43 -2.08 2.72
N ASP A 30 7.13 -2.26 2.50
CA ASP A 30 6.16 -1.19 2.79
C ASP A 30 6.13 -0.91 4.30
N GLU A 31 6.16 0.38 4.63
CA GLU A 31 5.96 0.85 5.99
C GLU A 31 4.46 0.99 6.30
N MET A 32 4.12 0.80 7.57
CA MET A 32 2.74 0.76 8.04
C MET A 32 2.60 1.60 9.31
N SER A 33 1.61 2.47 9.34
CA SER A 33 1.12 3.06 10.58
C SER A 33 0.27 2.03 11.32
N VAL A 34 0.49 1.91 12.62
CA VAL A 34 -0.22 0.98 13.50
C VAL A 34 -1.01 1.78 14.52
N THR A 35 -2.34 1.69 14.47
CA THR A 35 -3.23 2.33 15.43
C THR A 35 -3.95 1.27 16.24
N CYS A 36 -3.78 1.30 17.56
CA CYS A 36 -4.52 0.45 18.50
C CYS A 36 -5.71 1.24 19.05
N HIS A 37 -6.90 0.67 18.93
CA HIS A 37 -8.12 1.24 19.51
C HIS A 37 -8.50 0.49 20.79
N ASP A 38 -9.14 1.18 21.73
CA ASP A 38 -9.53 0.64 23.04
C ASP A 38 -10.41 -0.62 22.95
N GLY A 39 -11.12 -0.82 21.83
CA GLY A 39 -11.88 -2.03 21.53
C GLY A 39 -11.03 -3.26 21.13
N GLY A 40 -9.70 -3.20 21.30
CA GLY A 40 -8.78 -4.29 20.92
C GLY A 40 -8.54 -4.44 19.42
N SER A 41 -9.06 -3.50 18.61
CA SER A 41 -8.82 -3.49 17.16
C SER A 41 -7.49 -2.83 16.83
N ILE A 42 -6.74 -3.46 15.94
CA ILE A 42 -5.52 -2.90 15.36
C ILE A 42 -5.81 -2.55 13.91
N ILE A 43 -5.61 -1.28 13.54
CA ILE A 43 -5.70 -0.81 12.16
C ILE A 43 -4.28 -0.63 11.62
N LEU A 44 -4.01 -1.28 10.49
CA LEU A 44 -2.77 -1.16 9.75
C LEU A 44 -3.03 -0.33 8.50
N THR A 45 -2.34 0.80 8.38
CA THR A 45 -2.47 1.69 7.22
C THR A 45 -1.12 1.85 6.53
N PRO A 46 -1.00 1.52 5.23
CA PRO A 46 0.24 1.73 4.50
C PRO A 46 0.64 3.20 4.52
N THR A 47 1.86 3.49 4.95
CA THR A 47 2.43 4.82 4.78
C THR A 47 2.92 4.92 3.35
N LYS A 48 2.09 5.51 2.48
CA LYS A 48 2.51 5.78 1.11
C LYS A 48 3.68 6.76 1.17
N PRO A 49 4.84 6.45 0.56
CA PRO A 49 5.86 7.47 0.36
C PRO A 49 5.20 8.61 -0.40
N LEU A 50 5.21 9.80 0.20
CA LEU A 50 4.68 10.99 -0.45
C LEU A 50 5.58 11.25 -1.66
N ILE A 51 5.07 11.01 -2.87
CA ILE A 51 5.82 11.36 -4.08
C ILE A 51 5.96 12.88 -4.10
N GLY A 52 7.18 13.36 -4.29
CA GLY A 52 7.41 14.80 -4.44
C GLY A 52 6.67 15.34 -5.69
N PRO A 53 6.34 16.64 -5.73
CA PRO A 53 5.64 17.26 -6.86
C PRO A 53 6.28 16.95 -8.21
N ASP A 54 7.61 16.91 -8.28
CA ASP A 54 8.35 16.60 -9.51
C ASP A 54 8.14 15.18 -10.02
N GLN A 55 8.10 14.21 -9.09
CA GLN A 55 7.88 12.80 -9.45
C GLN A 55 6.42 12.58 -9.85
N ALA A 56 5.48 13.28 -9.21
CA ALA A 56 4.08 13.31 -9.60
C ALA A 56 3.93 13.90 -11.02
N ALA A 57 4.52 15.06 -11.29
CA ALA A 57 4.46 15.72 -12.60
C ALA A 57 5.06 14.86 -13.72
N LYS A 58 6.23 14.25 -13.49
CA LYS A 58 6.86 13.32 -14.46
C LYS A 58 5.99 12.11 -14.74
N SER A 59 5.40 11.53 -13.68
CA SER A 59 4.51 10.38 -13.82
C SER A 59 3.23 10.75 -14.57
N ALA A 60 2.62 11.89 -14.25
CA ALA A 60 1.44 12.41 -14.94
C ALA A 60 1.72 12.68 -16.42
N LYS A 61 2.81 13.39 -16.75
CA LYS A 61 3.20 13.66 -18.15
C LYS A 61 3.41 12.38 -18.94
N ARG A 62 4.03 11.36 -18.33
CA ARG A 62 4.21 10.04 -18.95
C ARG A 62 2.88 9.34 -19.19
N ILE A 63 1.95 9.37 -18.24
CA ILE A 63 0.64 8.72 -18.36
C ILE A 63 -0.21 9.44 -19.42
N ILE A 64 -0.25 10.77 -19.39
CA ILE A 64 -0.99 11.58 -20.36
C ILE A 64 -0.45 11.35 -21.76
N GLY A 65 0.88 11.44 -21.96
CA GLY A 65 1.48 11.21 -23.28
C GLY A 65 1.25 9.80 -23.81
N LYS A 66 1.28 8.77 -22.94
CA LYS A 66 0.97 7.39 -23.35
C LYS A 66 -0.48 7.18 -23.77
N ASN A 67 -1.40 8.00 -23.28
CA ASN A 67 -2.84 7.89 -23.53
C ASN A 67 -3.39 9.13 -24.25
N GLU A 68 -2.56 9.83 -25.02
CA GLU A 68 -2.90 11.15 -25.57
C GLU A 68 -4.17 11.12 -26.41
N GLU A 69 -4.34 10.10 -27.25
CA GLU A 69 -5.54 9.92 -28.08
C GLU A 69 -6.80 9.69 -27.24
N LEU A 70 -6.71 8.92 -26.16
CA LEU A 70 -7.82 8.72 -25.23
C LEU A 70 -8.20 10.04 -24.57
N PHE A 71 -7.23 10.79 -24.04
CA PHE A 71 -7.50 12.07 -23.40
C PHE A 71 -8.07 13.10 -24.37
N ARG A 72 -7.61 13.13 -25.63
CA ARG A 72 -8.14 14.00 -26.70
C ARG A 72 -9.59 13.69 -27.05
N ARG A 73 -10.04 12.45 -26.89
CA ARG A 73 -11.43 12.03 -27.12
C ARG A 73 -12.36 12.34 -25.93
N LEU A 74 -11.80 12.57 -24.75
CA LEU A 74 -12.53 12.84 -23.51
C LEU A 74 -12.65 14.34 -23.17
N SER A 75 -11.88 15.19 -23.86
CA SER A 75 -11.97 16.65 -23.81
C SER A 75 -13.01 17.19 -24.79
#